data_AF-A0A7L2M4Z7-F1
#
_entry.id   AF-A0A7L2M4Z7-F1
#
_cell.length_a   1.000
_cell.length_b   1.000
_cell.length_c   1.000
_cell.angle_alpha   90.00
_cell.angle_beta   90.00
_cell.angle_gamma   90.00
#
_symmetry.space_group_name_H-M   'P 1'
#
loop_
_entity.id
_entity.type
_entity.pdbx_description
1 polymer ?
#
loop_
_entity_poly.entity_id
_entity_poly.type
_entity_poly.pdbx_seq_one_letter_code
_entity_poly.pdbx_strand_id
1 'polypeptide(L)'
;AQPNAGATPKTGRSKRAPEEPAARAPDVDSLGFQAMDRNVPGLSHVILQKLNMKSYEDYKSAMDGRKSGSDFGIRTYFDMFQKMEDTFKFCVECKKLPDALPDPKSLRRCKRCQNVYYCGVACQRANWPMHKKFCKKLKLVALDRLVEWLVFTGDIPFPTDTWTKPARDVKGWEDWFSMQEPLEEKLGAIVAGRYMTLLWANAGKPRPEDTELRESIRRLVTDFHSRPLTIGLGLQLFGINPLTRPLTVHVVGASHVETLNTRLTDYDELTQMFPGHQGMEIVMVGVDVVDGPIMRPPLTTLAPRGRVYLSSYKGLYHDFWESHVETKLATRPDLVVGFHPGFHACPDLLAGWLPTLLLLRDYRLPVLFTVYSEQELKASLQILVELETHIVGYASNPFASLRPEQVYSSPNKPPVYCSSHYIALLGAEAGLGAEELEDDD
;
A
#
# COMPACT_ATOMS: atom_id res chain seq x y z
N ALA A 1 58.09 -2.81 54.74
CA ALA A 1 58.69 -3.68 53.70
C ALA A 1 57.92 -4.99 53.69
N GLN A 2 56.91 -5.08 52.82
CA GLN A 2 56.07 -6.28 52.64
C GLN A 2 56.50 -7.01 51.36
N PRO A 3 56.50 -8.36 51.34
CA PRO A 3 56.93 -9.14 50.18
C PRO A 3 55.76 -9.47 49.24
N ASN A 4 56.11 -9.57 47.95
CA ASN A 4 55.27 -9.93 46.82
C ASN A 4 54.60 -11.29 46.96
N ALA A 5 53.29 -11.33 46.69
CA ALA A 5 52.54 -12.54 46.33
C ALA A 5 51.87 -12.31 44.96
N GLY A 6 51.95 -13.34 44.10
CA GLY A 6 51.68 -13.26 42.67
C GLY A 6 50.22 -13.02 42.27
N ALA A 7 50.05 -12.58 41.02
CA ALA A 7 48.76 -12.45 40.35
C ALA A 7 48.78 -13.17 38.99
N THR A 8 47.63 -13.75 38.69
CA THR A 8 47.25 -14.74 37.67
C THR A 8 47.32 -14.26 36.22
N PRO A 9 47.33 -15.18 35.23
CA PRO A 9 47.37 -14.84 33.81
C PRO A 9 45.99 -14.39 33.31
N LYS A 10 45.97 -13.30 32.54
CA LYS A 10 44.79 -12.74 31.86
C LYS A 10 44.33 -13.68 30.74
N THR A 11 43.11 -14.18 30.83
CA THR A 11 42.44 -14.91 29.76
C THR A 11 42.02 -13.93 28.65
N GLY A 12 42.44 -14.21 27.42
CA GLY A 12 42.10 -13.42 26.24
C GLY A 12 40.61 -13.55 25.91
N ARG A 13 39.91 -12.42 25.82
CA ARG A 13 38.58 -12.34 25.21
C ARG A 13 38.68 -12.70 23.73
N SER A 14 38.08 -13.82 23.35
CA SER A 14 37.81 -14.17 21.96
C SER A 14 36.96 -13.06 21.34
N LYS A 15 37.48 -12.42 20.29
CA LYS A 15 36.73 -11.47 19.46
C LYS A 15 35.71 -12.29 18.67
N ARG A 16 34.42 -12.12 18.99
CA ARG A 16 33.32 -12.57 18.14
C ARG A 16 33.52 -11.93 16.77
N ALA A 17 33.59 -12.75 15.72
CA ALA A 17 33.63 -12.27 14.35
C ALA A 17 32.39 -11.39 14.09
N PRO A 18 32.49 -10.33 13.27
CA PRO A 18 31.32 -9.58 12.87
C PRO A 18 30.37 -10.52 12.14
N GLU A 19 29.13 -10.64 12.62
CA GLU A 19 28.05 -11.22 11.83
C GLU A 19 27.99 -10.44 10.51
N GLU A 20 28.09 -11.15 9.38
CA GLU A 20 27.80 -10.56 8.08
C GLU A 20 26.37 -9.99 8.14
N PRO A 21 26.15 -8.75 7.69
CA PRO A 21 24.81 -8.20 7.66
C PRO A 21 23.96 -9.07 6.75
N ALA A 22 22.90 -9.66 7.31
CA ALA A 22 21.86 -10.35 6.56
C ALA A 22 21.51 -9.51 5.31
N ALA A 23 21.46 -10.16 4.15
CA ALA A 23 21.19 -9.52 2.87
C ALA A 23 19.97 -8.59 3.03
N ARG A 24 20.22 -7.28 3.05
CA ARG A 24 19.14 -6.30 3.19
C ARG A 24 18.34 -6.36 1.91
N ALA A 25 17.08 -6.79 2.03
CA ALA A 25 16.15 -6.71 0.92
C ALA A 25 16.13 -5.26 0.37
N PRO A 26 16.02 -5.10 -0.95
CA PRO A 26 15.99 -3.79 -1.57
C PRO A 26 14.77 -3.02 -1.08
N ASP A 27 15.03 -1.81 -0.59
CA ASP A 27 14.04 -0.93 0.01
C ASP A 27 13.26 -0.17 -1.09
N VAL A 28 11.97 -0.49 -1.25
CA VAL A 28 11.10 0.07 -2.30
C VAL A 28 11.03 1.59 -2.21
N ASP A 29 11.01 2.15 -1.00
CA ASP A 29 10.94 3.60 -0.78
C ASP A 29 12.24 4.28 -1.19
N SER A 30 13.38 3.65 -0.95
CA SER A 30 14.69 4.15 -1.43
C SER A 30 14.72 4.20 -2.96
N LEU A 31 14.23 3.16 -3.63
CA LEU A 31 14.09 3.15 -5.09
C LEU A 31 13.11 4.23 -5.58
N GLY A 32 12.03 4.47 -4.82
CA GLY A 32 11.08 5.56 -5.07
C GLY A 32 11.72 6.94 -5.00
N PHE A 33 12.53 7.20 -3.97
CA PHE A 33 13.29 8.44 -3.81
C PHE A 33 14.30 8.65 -4.95
N GLN A 34 15.03 7.60 -5.33
CA GLN A 34 15.98 7.65 -6.45
C GLN A 34 15.27 7.93 -7.78
N ALA A 35 14.14 7.26 -8.04
CA ALA A 35 13.33 7.49 -9.23
C ALA A 35 12.76 8.91 -9.27
N MET A 36 12.40 9.46 -8.11
CA MET A 36 11.92 10.83 -7.97
C MET A 36 12.99 11.84 -8.37
N ASP A 37 14.21 11.73 -7.84
CA ASP A 37 15.31 12.64 -8.17
C ASP A 37 15.81 12.47 -9.61
N ARG A 38 15.77 11.26 -10.16
CA ARG A 38 16.09 11.04 -11.58
C ARG A 38 15.12 11.79 -12.50
N ASN A 39 13.85 11.88 -12.12
CA ASN A 39 12.83 12.57 -12.91
C ASN A 39 12.81 14.09 -12.66
N VAL A 40 13.06 14.51 -11.41
CA VAL A 40 13.08 15.90 -10.97
C VAL A 40 14.24 16.07 -9.97
N PRO A 41 15.42 16.50 -10.43
CA PRO A 41 16.61 16.58 -9.58
C PRO A 41 16.39 17.44 -8.32
N GLY A 42 16.60 16.84 -7.15
CA GLY A 42 16.50 17.48 -5.83
C GLY A 42 15.10 17.46 -5.21
N LEU A 43 14.11 16.82 -5.86
CA LEU A 43 12.74 16.78 -5.37
C LEU A 43 12.63 15.98 -4.07
N SER A 44 13.41 14.91 -3.90
CA SER A 44 13.45 14.15 -2.65
C SER A 44 13.91 15.02 -1.48
N HIS A 45 14.90 15.89 -1.70
CA HIS A 45 15.41 16.83 -0.71
C HIS A 45 14.34 17.85 -0.30
N VAL A 46 13.54 18.33 -1.25
CA VAL A 46 12.41 19.22 -0.94
C VAL A 46 11.39 18.51 -0.04
N ILE A 47 11.03 17.26 -0.33
CA ILE A 47 10.11 16.49 0.52
C ILE A 47 10.65 16.39 1.95
N LEU A 48 11.90 15.94 2.09
CA LEU A 48 12.56 15.80 3.40
C LEU A 48 12.58 17.13 4.15
N GLN A 49 12.96 18.22 3.49
CA GLN A 49 12.98 19.56 4.07
C GLN A 49 11.59 20.00 4.55
N LYS A 50 10.52 19.74 3.77
CA LYS A 50 9.15 20.10 4.15
C LYS A 50 8.65 19.30 5.34
N LEU A 51 9.14 18.09 5.52
CA LEU A 51 8.88 17.22 6.67
C LEU A 51 9.89 17.41 7.83
N ASN A 52 10.78 18.40 7.75
CA ASN A 52 11.82 18.66 8.75
C ASN A 52 12.73 17.44 8.99
N MET A 53 13.08 16.74 7.91
CA MET A 53 13.95 15.56 7.89
C MET A 53 15.28 15.87 7.23
N LYS A 54 16.34 15.24 7.72
CA LYS A 54 17.72 15.48 7.23
C LYS A 54 18.17 14.48 6.16
N SER A 55 17.62 13.27 6.16
CA SER A 55 18.03 12.20 5.25
C SER A 55 16.90 11.18 5.04
N TYR A 56 17.15 10.24 4.13
CA TYR A 56 16.26 9.10 3.91
C TYR A 56 16.14 8.21 5.14
N GLU A 57 17.24 7.99 5.88
CA GLU A 57 17.22 7.21 7.14
C GLU A 57 16.34 7.89 8.19
N ASP A 58 16.31 9.22 8.21
CA ASP A 58 15.45 10.00 9.09
C ASP A 58 13.97 9.89 8.71
N TYR A 59 13.67 9.78 7.40
CA TYR A 59 12.34 9.43 6.90
C TYR A 59 11.94 8.02 7.33
N LYS A 60 12.79 7.02 7.10
CA LYS A 60 12.53 5.63 7.48
C LYS A 60 12.29 5.49 8.99
N SER A 61 13.12 6.15 9.80
CA SER A 61 12.97 6.22 11.25
C SER A 61 11.63 6.84 11.67
N ALA A 62 11.13 7.84 10.94
CA ALA A 62 9.82 8.44 11.20
C ALA A 62 8.66 7.50 10.84
N MET A 63 8.79 6.76 9.73
CA MET A 63 7.81 5.73 9.33
C MET A 63 7.74 4.59 10.35
N ASP A 64 8.87 4.26 10.98
CA ASP A 64 8.95 3.32 12.11
C ASP A 64 8.38 3.88 13.44
N GLY A 65 7.61 4.96 13.42
CA GLY A 65 6.96 5.52 14.61
C GLY A 65 7.90 6.21 15.60
N ARG A 66 9.18 6.40 15.27
CA ARG A 66 10.19 6.99 16.18
C ARG A 66 10.16 8.51 16.24
N LYS A 67 9.29 9.16 15.48
CA LYS A 67 9.05 10.60 15.51
C LYS A 67 7.62 10.92 15.91
N SER A 68 7.47 11.96 16.70
CA SER A 68 6.19 12.53 17.11
C SER A 68 5.69 13.57 16.10
N GLY A 69 4.38 13.87 16.12
CA GLY A 69 3.77 14.88 15.23
C GLY A 69 4.44 16.26 15.29
N SER A 70 4.97 16.66 16.45
CA SER A 70 5.71 17.92 16.63
C SER A 70 7.03 17.97 15.88
N ASP A 71 7.66 16.82 15.61
CA ASP A 71 8.99 16.76 15.00
C ASP A 71 8.97 17.13 13.51
N PHE A 72 7.82 17.01 12.85
CA PHE A 72 7.61 17.39 11.44
C PHE A 72 7.52 18.91 11.24
N GLY A 73 7.48 19.68 12.34
CA GLY A 73 7.40 21.14 12.29
C GLY A 73 6.11 21.66 11.66
N ILE A 74 5.02 20.88 11.72
CA ILE A 74 3.69 21.24 11.24
C ILE A 74 2.90 21.82 12.40
N ARG A 75 2.60 23.13 12.36
CA ARG A 75 1.94 23.83 13.49
C ARG A 75 0.45 24.11 13.28
N THR A 76 0.01 24.17 12.03
CA THR A 76 -1.37 24.46 11.66
C THR A 76 -1.78 23.65 10.43
N TYR A 77 -3.09 23.53 10.18
CA TYR A 77 -3.57 22.90 8.95
C TYR A 77 -3.13 23.65 7.70
N PHE A 78 -3.10 24.98 7.73
CA PHE A 78 -2.55 25.79 6.65
C PHE A 78 -1.10 25.41 6.33
N ASP A 79 -0.26 25.29 7.35
CA ASP A 79 1.14 24.89 7.19
C ASP A 79 1.27 23.47 6.61
N MET A 80 0.45 22.52 7.10
CA MET A 80 0.38 21.15 6.56
C MET A 80 0.06 21.14 5.06
N PHE A 81 -1.04 21.79 4.64
CA PHE A 81 -1.45 21.82 3.24
C PHE A 81 -0.45 22.59 2.36
N GLN A 82 0.14 23.67 2.89
CA GLN A 82 1.15 24.43 2.17
C GLN A 82 2.44 23.63 1.96
N LYS A 83 2.93 22.93 2.99
CA LYS A 83 4.09 22.03 2.90
C LYS A 83 3.84 20.91 1.91
N MET A 84 2.66 20.28 1.95
CA MET A 84 2.28 19.24 0.99
C MET A 84 2.29 19.80 -0.44
N GLU A 85 1.62 20.93 -0.68
CA GLU A 85 1.54 21.56 -2.00
C GLU A 85 2.91 22.03 -2.51
N ASP A 86 3.80 22.47 -1.63
CA ASP A 86 5.17 22.89 -2.00
C ASP A 86 5.98 21.77 -2.63
N THR A 87 5.75 20.53 -2.22
CA THR A 87 6.43 19.40 -2.84
C THR A 87 6.09 19.32 -4.34
N PHE A 88 4.85 19.65 -4.74
CA PHE A 88 4.42 19.62 -6.15
C PHE A 88 4.93 20.82 -6.99
N LYS A 89 5.60 21.81 -6.37
CA LYS A 89 6.02 23.04 -7.06
C LYS A 89 7.33 22.85 -7.83
N PHE A 90 7.26 22.19 -8.98
CA PHE A 90 8.34 22.16 -9.96
C PHE A 90 7.77 22.34 -11.37
N CYS A 91 8.58 22.84 -12.31
CA CYS A 91 8.10 22.92 -13.69
C CYS A 91 7.99 21.52 -14.30
N VAL A 92 6.80 21.12 -14.72
CA VAL A 92 6.58 19.79 -15.33
C VAL A 92 7.37 19.58 -16.62
N GLU A 93 7.67 20.66 -17.36
CA GLU A 93 8.41 20.61 -18.61
C GLU A 93 9.93 20.56 -18.36
N CYS A 94 10.51 21.62 -17.79
CA CYS A 94 11.96 21.72 -17.63
C CYS A 94 12.51 21.12 -16.33
N LYS A 95 11.65 20.54 -15.49
CA LYS A 95 11.98 19.85 -14.22
C LYS A 95 12.68 20.71 -13.16
N LYS A 96 12.75 22.02 -13.36
CA LYS A 96 13.36 22.94 -12.40
C LYS A 96 12.46 23.15 -11.18
N LEU A 97 13.08 23.02 -10.01
CA LEU A 97 12.55 23.41 -8.70
C LEU A 97 12.55 24.94 -8.55
N PRO A 98 11.83 25.51 -7.56
CA PRO A 98 11.70 26.96 -7.38
C PRO A 98 13.05 27.65 -7.24
N ASP A 99 13.98 27.07 -6.48
CA ASP A 99 15.30 27.64 -6.19
C ASP A 99 16.24 27.63 -7.41
N ALA A 100 15.91 26.83 -8.44
CA ALA A 100 16.64 26.78 -9.71
C ALA A 100 16.06 27.72 -10.78
N LEU A 101 15.04 28.51 -10.44
CA LEU A 101 14.41 29.49 -11.34
C LEU A 101 14.92 30.91 -11.06
N PRO A 102 15.04 31.77 -12.10
CA PRO A 102 15.44 33.17 -11.91
C PRO A 102 14.50 33.95 -10.99
N ASP A 103 13.20 33.63 -11.04
CA ASP A 103 12.21 34.08 -10.06
C ASP A 103 11.46 32.84 -9.53
N PRO A 104 11.67 32.43 -8.27
CA PRO A 104 10.95 31.31 -7.66
C PRO A 104 9.43 31.48 -7.66
N LYS A 105 8.94 32.72 -7.70
CA LYS A 105 7.50 33.04 -7.76
C LYS A 105 6.94 32.92 -9.17
N SER A 106 7.73 32.56 -10.18
CA SER A 106 7.29 32.40 -11.57
C SER A 106 6.44 31.15 -11.80
N LEU A 107 6.50 30.15 -10.91
CA LEU A 107 5.70 28.93 -11.06
C LEU A 107 4.19 29.24 -11.00
N ARG A 108 3.47 28.75 -12.01
CA ARG A 108 2.03 28.91 -12.17
C ARG A 108 1.40 27.54 -12.38
N ARG A 109 0.28 27.28 -11.69
CA ARG A 109 -0.51 26.07 -11.89
C ARG A 109 -1.18 26.09 -13.27
N CYS A 110 -1.36 24.91 -13.83
CA CYS A 110 -2.36 24.74 -14.88
C CYS A 110 -3.74 25.14 -14.33
N LYS A 111 -4.36 26.17 -14.91
CA LYS A 111 -5.68 26.67 -14.46
C LYS A 111 -6.79 25.62 -14.53
N ARG A 112 -6.65 24.63 -15.42
CA ARG A 112 -7.66 23.58 -15.64
C ARG A 112 -7.60 22.45 -14.61
N CYS A 113 -6.42 21.86 -14.39
CA CYS A 113 -6.30 20.70 -13.50
C CYS A 113 -5.83 21.04 -12.09
N GLN A 114 -5.22 22.21 -11.86
CA GLN A 114 -4.67 22.61 -10.56
C GLN A 114 -3.61 21.65 -9.97
N ASN A 115 -3.08 20.72 -10.78
CA ASN A 115 -2.18 19.66 -10.32
C ASN A 115 -0.70 19.89 -10.70
N VAL A 116 -0.43 20.43 -11.89
CA VAL A 116 0.94 20.62 -12.41
C VAL A 116 1.31 22.09 -12.49
N TYR A 117 2.62 22.38 -12.41
CA TYR A 117 3.17 23.73 -12.43
C TYR A 117 4.07 23.98 -13.65
N TYR A 118 4.11 25.22 -14.10
CA TYR A 118 4.98 25.70 -15.18
C TYR A 118 5.71 26.97 -14.75
N CYS A 119 6.99 27.11 -15.09
CA CYS A 119 7.73 28.36 -14.83
C CYS A 119 7.36 29.49 -15.79
N GLY A 120 6.60 29.21 -16.85
CA GLY A 120 6.13 30.22 -17.79
C GLY A 120 5.33 29.62 -18.95
N VAL A 121 4.76 30.51 -19.78
CA VAL A 121 3.89 30.16 -20.91
C VAL A 121 4.64 29.32 -21.96
N ALA A 122 5.95 29.54 -22.14
CA ALA A 122 6.77 28.76 -23.07
C ALA A 122 6.79 27.26 -22.69
N CYS A 123 7.12 26.94 -21.44
CA CYS A 123 7.07 25.58 -20.91
C CYS A 123 5.66 24.98 -20.94
N GLN A 124 4.63 25.80 -20.66
CA GLN A 124 3.24 25.34 -20.77
C GLN A 124 2.86 24.95 -22.20
N ARG A 125 3.23 25.76 -23.19
CA ARG A 125 2.96 25.48 -24.61
C ARG A 125 3.73 24.25 -25.10
N ALA A 126 5.00 24.11 -24.70
CA ALA A 126 5.82 22.95 -25.04
C ALA A 126 5.21 21.64 -24.49
N ASN A 127 4.79 21.63 -23.22
CA ASN A 127 4.20 20.42 -22.62
C ASN A 127 2.76 20.13 -23.07
N TRP A 128 2.04 21.13 -23.60
CA TRP A 128 0.60 21.03 -23.85
C TRP A 128 0.16 19.81 -24.68
N PRO A 129 0.86 19.41 -25.76
CA PRO A 129 0.49 18.23 -26.55
C PRO A 129 0.42 16.94 -25.73
N MET A 130 1.28 16.81 -24.72
CA MET A 130 1.28 15.68 -23.78
C MET A 130 0.26 15.90 -22.66
N HIS A 131 0.34 17.04 -21.97
CA HIS A 131 -0.47 17.32 -20.79
C HIS A 131 -1.98 17.29 -21.07
N LYS A 132 -2.43 17.79 -22.23
CA LYS A 132 -3.87 17.84 -22.56
C LYS A 132 -4.56 16.48 -22.50
N LYS A 133 -3.81 15.39 -22.74
CA LYS A 133 -4.31 14.00 -22.69
C LYS A 133 -4.74 13.60 -21.28
N PHE A 134 -4.05 14.11 -20.26
CA PHE A 134 -4.25 13.72 -18.87
C PHE A 134 -4.84 14.82 -18.00
N CYS A 135 -4.86 16.08 -18.46
CA CYS A 135 -5.30 17.26 -17.72
C CYS A 135 -6.63 17.05 -16.97
N LYS A 136 -7.63 16.43 -17.60
CA LYS A 136 -8.92 16.12 -16.95
C LYS A 136 -8.76 15.14 -15.78
N LYS A 137 -8.06 14.02 -15.98
CA LYS A 137 -7.79 13.04 -14.91
C LYS A 137 -6.94 13.65 -13.79
N LEU A 138 -5.98 14.52 -14.13
CA LEU A 138 -5.15 15.21 -13.14
C LEU A 138 -5.94 16.20 -12.28
N LYS A 139 -7.08 16.71 -12.76
CA LYS A 139 -8.02 17.47 -11.90
C LYS A 139 -8.54 16.59 -10.77
N LEU A 140 -8.90 15.34 -11.08
CA LEU A 140 -9.36 14.36 -10.10
C LEU A 140 -8.25 14.02 -9.11
N VAL A 141 -7.03 13.71 -9.60
CA VAL A 141 -5.85 13.44 -8.74
C VAL A 141 -5.61 14.58 -7.74
N ALA A 142 -5.65 15.84 -8.20
CA ALA A 142 -5.44 16.99 -7.32
C ALA A 142 -6.55 17.17 -6.28
N LEU A 143 -7.78 16.82 -6.63
CA LEU A 143 -8.92 16.86 -5.72
C LEU A 143 -8.85 15.73 -4.69
N ASP A 144 -8.72 14.49 -5.16
CA ASP A 144 -8.75 13.29 -4.34
C ASP A 144 -7.61 13.30 -3.32
N ARG A 145 -6.40 13.75 -3.70
CA ARG A 145 -5.27 13.91 -2.76
C ARG A 145 -5.59 14.82 -1.57
N LEU A 146 -6.41 15.84 -1.78
CA LEU A 146 -6.80 16.74 -0.70
C LEU A 146 -7.92 16.12 0.14
N VAL A 147 -8.97 15.58 -0.51
CA VAL A 147 -10.10 14.97 0.18
C VAL A 147 -9.69 13.72 0.97
N GLU A 148 -8.64 13.01 0.54
CA GLU A 148 -8.01 11.89 1.27
C GLU A 148 -7.60 12.26 2.69
N TRP A 149 -7.34 13.54 2.97
CA TRP A 149 -7.08 13.98 4.34
C TRP A 149 -8.22 13.65 5.32
N LEU A 150 -9.46 13.57 4.83
CA LEU A 150 -10.64 13.19 5.64
C LEU A 150 -10.61 11.72 6.11
N VAL A 151 -9.73 10.90 5.55
CA VAL A 151 -9.48 9.56 6.10
C VAL A 151 -8.91 9.67 7.51
N PHE A 152 -7.95 10.57 7.71
CA PHE A 152 -7.30 10.75 9.02
C PHE A 152 -8.22 11.40 10.06
N THR A 153 -9.30 12.04 9.62
CA THR A 153 -10.33 12.60 10.52
C THR A 153 -11.38 11.56 10.92
N GLY A 154 -11.37 10.39 10.27
CA GLY A 154 -12.32 9.30 10.52
C GLY A 154 -13.65 9.45 9.77
N ASP A 155 -13.79 10.46 8.89
CA ASP A 155 -15.02 10.67 8.11
C ASP A 155 -15.14 9.67 6.93
N ILE A 156 -14.00 9.12 6.47
CA ILE A 156 -13.91 8.18 5.34
C ILE A 156 -13.00 6.99 5.70
N PRO A 157 -13.29 5.76 5.23
CA PRO A 157 -14.59 5.33 4.73
C PRO A 157 -15.67 5.41 5.81
N PHE A 158 -16.89 5.69 5.39
CA PHE A 158 -18.05 5.63 6.27
C PHE A 158 -18.41 4.16 6.58
N PRO A 159 -19.03 3.87 7.74
CA PRO A 159 -19.49 2.52 8.05
C PRO A 159 -20.49 1.98 7.04
N THR A 160 -20.33 0.70 6.71
CA THR A 160 -21.17 -0.06 5.78
C THR A 160 -22.02 -1.07 6.56
N ASP A 161 -23.19 -1.38 6.00
CA ASP A 161 -24.10 -2.38 6.56
C ASP A 161 -23.84 -3.75 5.90
N THR A 162 -24.44 -4.80 6.45
CA THR A 162 -24.35 -6.14 5.88
C THR A 162 -24.85 -6.14 4.45
N TRP A 163 -24.13 -6.85 3.57
CA TRP A 163 -24.46 -6.89 2.15
C TRP A 163 -25.88 -7.42 1.94
N THR A 164 -26.65 -6.69 1.13
CA THR A 164 -28.01 -7.09 0.75
C THR A 164 -28.02 -8.15 -0.35
N LYS A 165 -26.87 -8.37 -1.02
CA LYS A 165 -26.66 -9.40 -2.04
C LYS A 165 -25.57 -10.38 -1.59
N PRO A 166 -25.68 -11.68 -1.92
CA PRO A 166 -24.59 -12.62 -1.73
C PRO A 166 -23.34 -12.19 -2.49
N ALA A 167 -22.16 -12.48 -1.93
CA ALA A 167 -20.88 -12.07 -2.52
C ALA A 167 -20.72 -12.46 -4.00
N ARG A 168 -21.27 -13.62 -4.42
CA ARG A 168 -21.16 -14.11 -5.81
C ARG A 168 -21.94 -13.28 -6.83
N ASP A 169 -22.92 -12.52 -6.35
CA ASP A 169 -23.85 -11.74 -7.18
C ASP A 169 -23.41 -10.27 -7.32
N VAL A 170 -22.38 -9.85 -6.57
CA VAL A 170 -21.81 -8.49 -6.64
C VAL A 170 -20.65 -8.49 -7.64
N LYS A 171 -20.83 -7.87 -8.81
CA LYS A 171 -19.86 -7.93 -9.93
C LYS A 171 -18.89 -6.75 -10.00
N GLY A 172 -19.04 -5.76 -9.13
CA GLY A 172 -18.15 -4.61 -9.05
C GLY A 172 -18.75 -3.45 -8.26
N TRP A 173 -18.19 -2.26 -8.45
CA TRP A 173 -18.56 -1.07 -7.66
C TRP A 173 -20.00 -0.61 -7.85
N GLU A 174 -20.60 -0.78 -9.03
CA GLU A 174 -22.00 -0.40 -9.25
C GLU A 174 -22.94 -1.20 -8.35
N ASP A 175 -22.76 -2.53 -8.29
CA ASP A 175 -23.47 -3.39 -7.36
C ASP A 175 -23.18 -3.02 -5.91
N TRP A 176 -21.91 -2.78 -5.57
CA TRP A 176 -21.52 -2.44 -4.20
C TRP A 176 -22.18 -1.14 -3.72
N PHE A 177 -22.14 -0.08 -4.52
CA PHE A 177 -22.77 1.20 -4.20
C PHE A 177 -24.29 1.10 -4.11
N SER A 178 -24.92 0.23 -4.91
CA SER A 178 -26.37 0.00 -4.83
C SER A 178 -26.83 -0.57 -3.49
N MET A 179 -25.93 -1.14 -2.69
CA MET A 179 -26.23 -1.71 -1.37
C MET A 179 -26.08 -0.71 -0.22
N GLN A 180 -25.58 0.51 -0.46
CA GLN A 180 -25.18 1.44 0.61
C GLN A 180 -26.24 2.49 1.01
N GLU A 181 -27.53 2.20 0.83
CA GLU A 181 -28.61 3.16 1.11
C GLU A 181 -28.67 3.59 2.60
N PRO A 182 -28.87 4.89 2.94
CA PRO A 182 -29.00 6.04 2.03
C PRO A 182 -27.63 6.67 1.70
N LEU A 183 -27.02 6.27 0.57
CA LEU A 183 -25.66 6.66 0.20
C LEU A 183 -25.49 8.18 0.00
N GLU A 184 -26.45 8.83 -0.66
CA GLU A 184 -26.39 10.27 -0.93
C GLU A 184 -26.45 11.11 0.35
N GLU A 185 -27.16 10.63 1.38
CA GLU A 185 -27.21 11.28 2.68
C GLU A 185 -25.87 11.14 3.41
N LYS A 186 -25.28 9.93 3.41
CA LYS A 186 -23.94 9.67 3.96
C LYS A 186 -22.89 10.59 3.29
N LEU A 187 -22.89 10.67 1.96
CA LEU A 187 -22.00 11.56 1.21
C LEU A 187 -22.27 13.04 1.50
N GLY A 188 -23.54 13.44 1.55
CA GLY A 188 -23.96 14.80 1.87
C GLY A 188 -23.50 15.25 3.25
N ALA A 189 -23.59 14.37 4.26
CA ALA A 189 -23.13 14.65 5.61
C ALA A 189 -21.61 14.91 5.68
N ILE A 190 -20.80 14.13 4.95
CA ILE A 190 -19.35 14.34 4.86
C ILE A 190 -19.03 15.67 4.17
N VAL A 191 -19.72 15.99 3.06
CA VAL A 191 -19.52 17.26 2.34
C VAL A 191 -19.90 18.48 3.19
N ALA A 192 -20.95 18.36 4.01
CA ALA A 192 -21.37 19.39 4.96
C ALA A 192 -20.54 19.40 6.26
N GLY A 193 -19.63 18.43 6.42
CA GLY A 193 -18.86 18.21 7.64
C GLY A 193 -17.88 19.33 7.98
N ARG A 194 -17.55 19.42 9.27
CA ARG A 194 -16.58 20.39 9.80
C ARG A 194 -15.21 20.27 9.12
N TYR A 195 -14.73 19.04 8.91
CA TYR A 195 -13.41 18.82 8.34
C TYR A 195 -13.36 19.17 6.85
N MET A 196 -14.43 18.96 6.08
CA MET A 196 -14.53 19.46 4.70
C MET A 196 -14.43 20.99 4.63
N THR A 197 -15.09 21.69 5.56
CA THR A 197 -14.98 23.15 5.67
C THR A 197 -13.56 23.59 6.02
N LEU A 198 -12.92 22.90 6.97
CA LEU A 198 -11.56 23.22 7.42
C LEU A 198 -10.51 22.94 6.34
N LEU A 199 -10.64 21.84 5.60
CA LEU A 199 -9.81 21.49 4.45
C LEU A 199 -9.74 22.66 3.46
N TRP A 200 -10.88 23.17 2.99
CA TRP A 200 -10.93 24.25 2.01
C TRP A 200 -10.64 25.64 2.54
N ALA A 201 -10.79 25.87 3.85
CA ALA A 201 -10.26 27.07 4.47
C ALA A 201 -8.72 27.12 4.44
N ASN A 202 -8.04 25.97 4.35
CA ASN A 202 -6.57 25.88 4.51
C ASN A 202 -5.82 25.42 3.25
N ALA A 203 -6.46 24.78 2.27
CA ALA A 203 -5.79 24.17 1.12
C ALA A 203 -5.22 25.17 0.08
N GLY A 204 -5.59 26.45 0.16
CA GLY A 204 -5.12 27.46 -0.81
C GLY A 204 -5.57 27.18 -2.26
N LYS A 205 -6.72 26.52 -2.42
CA LYS A 205 -7.37 26.21 -3.71
C LYS A 205 -8.85 26.58 -3.66
N PRO A 206 -9.46 26.96 -4.80
CA PRO A 206 -10.90 27.15 -4.88
C PRO A 206 -11.63 25.86 -4.50
N ARG A 207 -12.66 25.96 -3.66
CA ARG A 207 -13.56 24.85 -3.32
C ARG A 207 -14.32 24.40 -4.58
N PRO A 208 -14.26 23.11 -4.96
CA PRO A 208 -15.10 22.56 -6.03
C PRO A 208 -16.59 22.56 -5.68
N GLU A 209 -17.41 22.27 -6.68
CA GLU A 209 -18.84 22.02 -6.49
C GLU A 209 -19.08 20.76 -5.66
N ASP A 210 -20.20 20.71 -4.93
CA ASP A 210 -20.54 19.58 -4.06
C ASP A 210 -20.64 18.26 -4.83
N THR A 211 -21.06 18.30 -6.10
CA THR A 211 -21.10 17.13 -6.99
C THR A 211 -19.69 16.55 -7.19
N GLU A 212 -18.68 17.40 -7.45
CA GLU A 212 -17.29 16.96 -7.60
C GLU A 212 -16.73 16.38 -6.30
N LEU A 213 -17.13 16.95 -5.15
CA LEU A 213 -16.72 16.46 -3.83
C LEU A 213 -17.33 15.09 -3.50
N ARG A 214 -18.62 14.87 -3.78
CA ARG A 214 -19.27 13.55 -3.61
C ARG A 214 -18.56 12.49 -4.46
N GLU A 215 -18.24 12.81 -5.72
CA GLU A 215 -17.52 11.91 -6.60
C GLU A 215 -16.09 11.61 -6.12
N SER A 216 -15.42 12.58 -5.49
CA SER A 216 -14.12 12.36 -4.84
C SER A 216 -14.22 11.40 -3.66
N ILE A 217 -15.22 11.59 -2.79
CA ILE A 217 -15.49 10.69 -1.67
C ILE A 217 -15.77 9.28 -2.17
N ARG A 218 -16.60 9.10 -3.21
CA ARG A 218 -16.86 7.78 -3.83
C ARG A 218 -15.57 7.09 -4.26
N ARG A 219 -14.67 7.79 -4.98
CA ARG A 219 -13.38 7.22 -5.40
C ARG A 219 -12.50 6.84 -4.22
N LEU A 220 -12.43 7.66 -3.18
CA LEU A 220 -11.67 7.35 -1.97
C LEU A 220 -12.23 6.14 -1.23
N VAL A 221 -13.55 6.02 -1.11
CA VAL A 221 -14.20 4.84 -0.53
C VAL A 221 -13.83 3.57 -1.31
N THR A 222 -13.80 3.63 -2.65
CA THR A 222 -13.34 2.48 -3.44
C THR A 222 -11.88 2.11 -3.21
N ASP A 223 -11.01 3.10 -2.94
CA ASP A 223 -9.60 2.89 -2.63
C ASP A 223 -9.42 2.09 -1.33
N PHE A 224 -10.18 2.46 -0.29
CA PHE A 224 -10.17 1.78 1.00
C PHE A 224 -10.74 0.36 0.92
N HIS A 225 -11.92 0.20 0.34
CA HIS A 225 -12.58 -1.11 0.28
C HIS A 225 -11.96 -2.04 -0.77
N SER A 226 -11.14 -1.55 -1.70
CA SER A 226 -10.50 -2.38 -2.73
C SER A 226 -9.75 -3.57 -2.12
N ARG A 227 -9.04 -3.37 -1.00
CA ARG A 227 -8.28 -4.44 -0.33
C ARG A 227 -9.16 -5.56 0.24
N PRO A 228 -10.09 -5.30 1.19
CA PRO A 228 -10.94 -6.36 1.73
C PRO A 228 -11.81 -7.02 0.65
N LEU A 229 -12.31 -6.26 -0.35
CA LEU A 229 -13.09 -6.84 -1.44
C LEU A 229 -12.26 -7.72 -2.37
N THR A 230 -10.99 -7.38 -2.58
CA THR A 230 -10.04 -8.24 -3.31
C THR A 230 -9.73 -9.52 -2.54
N ILE A 231 -9.62 -9.47 -1.21
CA ILE A 231 -9.52 -10.68 -0.39
C ILE A 231 -10.77 -11.55 -0.57
N GLY A 232 -11.96 -10.94 -0.49
CA GLY A 232 -13.24 -11.62 -0.72
C GLY A 232 -13.32 -12.28 -2.10
N LEU A 233 -12.86 -11.59 -3.15
CA LEU A 233 -12.72 -12.15 -4.50
C LEU A 233 -11.78 -13.37 -4.50
N GLY A 234 -10.63 -13.28 -3.83
CA GLY A 234 -9.69 -14.41 -3.68
C GLY A 234 -10.35 -15.62 -3.04
N LEU A 235 -11.07 -15.44 -1.93
CA LEU A 235 -11.80 -16.52 -1.27
C LEU A 235 -12.80 -17.19 -2.22
N GLN A 236 -13.51 -16.42 -3.04
CA GLN A 236 -14.45 -16.96 -4.03
C GLN A 236 -13.76 -17.73 -5.15
N LEU A 237 -12.67 -17.17 -5.70
CA LEU A 237 -11.91 -17.80 -6.79
C LEU A 237 -11.36 -19.17 -6.39
N PHE A 238 -10.94 -19.33 -5.12
CA PHE A 238 -10.40 -20.57 -4.59
C PHE A 238 -11.45 -21.45 -3.88
N GLY A 239 -12.73 -21.07 -3.88
CA GLY A 239 -13.79 -21.84 -3.23
C GLY A 239 -13.67 -21.93 -1.70
N ILE A 240 -12.97 -20.99 -1.07
CA ILE A 240 -12.76 -20.95 0.39
C ILE A 240 -13.99 -20.31 1.04
N ASN A 241 -14.72 -21.09 1.84
CA ASN A 241 -15.94 -20.62 2.48
C ASN A 241 -15.70 -20.16 3.93
N PRO A 242 -15.76 -18.85 4.23
CA PRO A 242 -15.59 -18.33 5.59
C PRO A 242 -16.69 -18.71 6.57
N LEU A 243 -17.83 -19.23 6.09
CA LEU A 243 -18.95 -19.63 6.94
C LEU A 243 -18.75 -21.02 7.58
N THR A 244 -17.85 -21.84 7.04
CA THR A 244 -17.67 -23.24 7.48
C THR A 244 -16.61 -23.42 8.55
N ARG A 245 -15.58 -22.57 8.60
CA ARG A 245 -14.50 -22.64 9.57
C ARG A 245 -13.77 -21.29 9.69
N PRO A 246 -13.05 -21.05 10.80
CA PRO A 246 -12.20 -19.86 10.90
C PRO A 246 -11.12 -19.88 9.83
N LEU A 247 -10.74 -18.70 9.33
CA LEU A 247 -9.75 -18.55 8.27
C LEU A 247 -8.56 -17.68 8.70
N THR A 248 -7.41 -17.96 8.11
CA THR A 248 -6.23 -17.10 8.19
C THR A 248 -5.81 -16.65 6.78
N VAL A 249 -5.67 -15.34 6.58
CA VAL A 249 -5.16 -14.73 5.34
C VAL A 249 -3.83 -14.08 5.65
N HIS A 250 -2.79 -14.42 4.89
CA HIS A 250 -1.50 -13.74 4.98
C HIS A 250 -1.41 -12.68 3.89
N VAL A 251 -1.27 -11.41 4.27
CA VAL A 251 -0.93 -10.34 3.33
C VAL A 251 0.58 -10.21 3.28
N VAL A 252 1.18 -10.61 2.15
CA VAL A 252 2.64 -10.73 1.99
C VAL A 252 3.22 -9.52 1.27
N GLY A 253 4.39 -9.07 1.72
CA GLY A 253 4.98 -7.83 1.24
C GLY A 253 4.23 -6.58 1.73
N ALA A 254 3.51 -6.69 2.85
CA ALA A 254 2.80 -5.56 3.43
C ALA A 254 3.78 -4.42 3.76
N SER A 255 3.40 -3.20 3.41
CA SER A 255 4.22 -2.01 3.63
C SER A 255 3.45 -0.98 4.45
N HIS A 256 4.02 0.21 4.61
CA HIS A 256 3.31 1.36 5.16
C HIS A 256 2.03 1.68 4.36
N VAL A 257 1.94 1.30 3.09
CA VAL A 257 0.74 1.50 2.26
C VAL A 257 -0.47 0.75 2.82
N GLU A 258 -0.27 -0.45 3.38
CA GLU A 258 -1.31 -1.29 4.00
C GLU A 258 -1.44 -1.08 5.52
N THR A 259 -0.40 -0.59 6.18
CA THR A 259 -0.27 -0.66 7.65
C THR A 259 -0.24 0.70 8.35
N LEU A 260 0.09 1.79 7.64
CA LEU A 260 0.12 3.13 8.22
C LEU A 260 -1.29 3.62 8.54
N ASN A 261 -1.53 3.92 9.82
CA ASN A 261 -2.83 4.35 10.35
C ASN A 261 -3.98 3.34 10.15
N THR A 262 -3.67 2.07 9.89
CA THR A 262 -4.67 1.02 9.73
C THR A 262 -5.47 0.85 11.01
N ARG A 263 -6.79 1.02 10.91
CA ARG A 263 -7.74 0.85 12.00
C ARG A 263 -8.09 -0.63 12.12
N LEU A 264 -8.43 -1.05 13.33
CA LEU A 264 -8.85 -2.43 13.60
C LEU A 264 -10.10 -2.85 12.80
N THR A 265 -10.86 -1.88 12.30
CA THR A 265 -12.12 -2.05 11.55
C THR A 265 -11.95 -1.93 10.04
N ASP A 266 -10.74 -1.66 9.52
CA ASP A 266 -10.55 -1.39 8.08
C ASP A 266 -10.86 -2.59 7.17
N TYR A 267 -10.88 -3.80 7.75
CA TYR A 267 -11.26 -5.03 7.06
C TYR A 267 -12.64 -5.57 7.47
N ASP A 268 -13.45 -4.80 8.23
CA ASP A 268 -14.80 -5.22 8.63
C ASP A 268 -15.75 -5.38 7.43
N GLU A 269 -15.40 -4.84 6.27
CA GLU A 269 -16.13 -5.10 5.02
C GLU A 269 -16.19 -6.61 4.69
N LEU A 270 -15.20 -7.41 5.11
CA LEU A 270 -15.27 -8.88 5.01
C LEU A 270 -16.39 -9.47 5.88
N THR A 271 -16.64 -8.88 7.05
CA THR A 271 -17.78 -9.26 7.92
C THR A 271 -19.09 -8.93 7.23
N GLN A 272 -19.17 -7.77 6.55
CA GLN A 272 -20.38 -7.37 5.81
C GLN A 272 -20.63 -8.24 4.59
N MET A 273 -19.55 -8.67 3.91
CA MET A 273 -19.59 -9.55 2.75
C MET A 273 -19.96 -11.00 3.13
N PHE A 274 -19.58 -11.46 4.33
CA PHE A 274 -19.81 -12.82 4.82
C PHE A 274 -20.44 -12.82 6.21
N PRO A 275 -21.72 -12.42 6.33
CA PRO A 275 -22.40 -12.37 7.63
C PRO A 275 -22.41 -13.75 8.30
N GLY A 276 -21.94 -13.81 9.54
CA GLY A 276 -21.89 -15.04 10.33
C GLY A 276 -20.66 -15.93 10.12
N HIS A 277 -19.62 -15.44 9.44
CA HIS A 277 -18.34 -16.13 9.30
C HIS A 277 -17.77 -16.63 10.64
N GLN A 278 -17.01 -17.71 10.61
CA GLN A 278 -16.51 -18.37 11.83
C GLN A 278 -15.30 -17.68 12.46
N GLY A 279 -14.90 -16.52 11.94
CA GLY A 279 -13.71 -15.76 12.35
C GLY A 279 -12.69 -15.69 11.22
N MET A 280 -12.02 -14.54 11.09
CA MET A 280 -10.92 -14.38 10.14
C MET A 280 -9.76 -13.66 10.81
N GLU A 281 -8.55 -14.11 10.56
CA GLU A 281 -7.34 -13.36 10.85
C GLU A 281 -6.69 -12.88 9.55
N ILE A 282 -6.32 -11.61 9.49
CA ILE A 282 -5.48 -11.05 8.42
C ILE A 282 -4.12 -10.72 9.04
N VAL A 283 -3.10 -11.48 8.65
CA VAL A 283 -1.71 -11.31 9.12
C VAL A 283 -0.93 -10.50 8.08
N MET A 284 -0.56 -9.27 8.40
CA MET A 284 0.22 -8.38 7.51
C MET A 284 1.71 -8.63 7.72
N VAL A 285 2.40 -9.16 6.71
CA VAL A 285 3.82 -9.53 6.80
C VAL A 285 4.64 -8.77 5.77
N GLY A 286 5.63 -8.00 6.22
CA GLY A 286 6.56 -7.32 5.32
C GLY A 286 7.61 -6.48 6.03
N VAL A 287 8.66 -6.11 5.30
CA VAL A 287 9.83 -5.40 5.86
C VAL A 287 9.55 -3.94 6.23
N ASP A 288 8.56 -3.33 5.58
CA ASP A 288 8.16 -1.93 5.76
C ASP A 288 6.83 -1.81 6.52
N VAL A 289 6.42 -2.86 7.24
CA VAL A 289 5.33 -2.78 8.22
C VAL A 289 5.70 -1.76 9.30
N VAL A 290 4.76 -0.85 9.60
CA VAL A 290 4.96 0.23 10.58
C VAL A 290 4.26 -0.06 11.89
N ASP A 291 4.74 0.59 12.96
CA ASP A 291 4.13 0.53 14.29
C ASP A 291 2.71 1.13 14.28
N GLY A 292 1.78 0.47 14.97
CA GLY A 292 0.37 0.87 15.00
C GLY A 292 -0.52 -0.12 15.74
N PRO A 293 -1.86 0.08 15.73
CA PRO A 293 -2.80 -0.76 16.48
C PRO A 293 -2.78 -2.25 16.09
N ILE A 294 -2.32 -2.55 14.88
CA ILE A 294 -2.24 -3.91 14.35
C ILE A 294 -0.88 -4.59 14.56
N MET A 295 0.15 -3.84 15.01
CA MET A 295 1.47 -4.39 15.38
C MET A 295 1.39 -5.15 16.70
N ARG A 296 0.85 -6.36 16.58
CA ARG A 296 0.67 -7.34 17.64
C ARG A 296 0.87 -8.74 17.06
N PRO A 297 1.30 -9.70 17.87
CA PRO A 297 1.60 -11.05 17.40
C PRO A 297 0.41 -11.68 16.67
N PRO A 298 0.67 -12.54 15.66
CA PRO A 298 -0.36 -13.43 15.10
C PRO A 298 -1.04 -14.23 16.20
N LEU A 299 -2.31 -14.59 15.97
CA LEU A 299 -3.03 -15.40 16.93
C LEU A 299 -2.44 -16.81 16.97
N THR A 300 -2.20 -17.29 18.19
CA THR A 300 -1.92 -18.70 18.47
C THR A 300 -3.20 -19.54 18.55
N THR A 301 -4.36 -18.88 18.56
CA THR A 301 -5.70 -19.46 18.60
C THR A 301 -6.55 -18.94 17.44
N LEU A 302 -7.74 -19.50 17.22
CA LEU A 302 -8.59 -19.11 16.10
C LEU A 302 -9.25 -17.75 16.37
N ALA A 303 -9.39 -16.93 15.31
CA ALA A 303 -10.11 -15.67 15.39
C ALA A 303 -11.55 -15.86 15.87
N PRO A 304 -12.10 -14.94 16.70
CA PRO A 304 -13.47 -15.06 17.19
C PRO A 304 -14.52 -15.05 16.07
N ARG A 305 -15.61 -15.79 16.25
CA ARG A 305 -16.73 -15.82 15.31
C ARG A 305 -17.28 -14.41 15.05
N GLY A 306 -17.53 -14.10 13.76
CA GLY A 306 -18.05 -12.81 13.34
C GLY A 306 -17.08 -11.63 13.51
N ARG A 307 -15.78 -11.90 13.71
CA ARG A 307 -14.74 -10.87 13.86
C ARG A 307 -13.59 -11.09 12.88
N VAL A 308 -13.16 -9.99 12.27
CA VAL A 308 -11.90 -9.91 11.54
C VAL A 308 -10.84 -9.39 12.50
N TYR A 309 -9.79 -10.18 12.72
CA TYR A 309 -8.66 -9.83 13.55
C TYR A 309 -7.48 -9.45 12.68
N LEU A 310 -6.90 -8.27 12.93
CA LEU A 310 -5.68 -7.83 12.25
C LEU A 310 -4.46 -8.06 13.15
N SER A 311 -3.42 -8.68 12.60
CA SER A 311 -2.10 -8.81 13.22
C SER A 311 -1.03 -8.45 12.20
N SER A 312 0.21 -8.23 12.65
CA SER A 312 1.29 -7.93 11.73
C SER A 312 2.65 -8.36 12.24
N TYR A 313 3.54 -8.64 11.29
CA TYR A 313 4.90 -9.05 11.51
C TYR A 313 5.84 -8.27 10.60
N LYS A 314 6.85 -7.64 11.19
CA LYS A 314 7.87 -6.90 10.45
C LYS A 314 9.04 -7.80 10.09
N GLY A 315 9.14 -8.16 8.82
CA GLY A 315 10.20 -9.02 8.30
C GLY A 315 9.88 -9.61 6.93
N LEU A 316 10.81 -10.41 6.41
CA LEU A 316 10.59 -11.14 5.17
C LEU A 316 9.60 -12.28 5.40
N TYR A 317 8.75 -12.55 4.41
CA TYR A 317 7.70 -13.56 4.57
C TYR A 317 8.26 -14.98 4.72
N HIS A 318 9.37 -15.29 4.04
CA HIS A 318 10.02 -16.59 4.18
C HIS A 318 10.65 -16.79 5.58
N ASP A 319 11.22 -15.74 6.17
CA ASP A 319 11.70 -15.80 7.56
C ASP A 319 10.54 -15.94 8.55
N PHE A 320 9.43 -15.22 8.31
CA PHE A 320 8.20 -15.36 9.10
C PHE A 320 7.63 -16.79 9.02
N TRP A 321 7.65 -17.38 7.83
CA TRP A 321 7.18 -18.75 7.62
C TRP A 321 7.99 -19.75 8.47
N GLU A 322 9.31 -19.74 8.33
CA GLU A 322 10.21 -20.63 9.10
C GLU A 322 10.06 -20.40 10.61
N SER A 323 10.10 -19.13 11.04
CA SER A 323 10.13 -18.81 12.47
C SER A 323 8.78 -18.88 13.17
N HIS A 324 7.65 -18.71 12.47
CA HIS A 324 6.31 -18.66 13.08
C HIS A 324 5.36 -19.73 12.55
N VAL A 325 5.30 -19.97 11.24
CA VAL A 325 4.35 -20.93 10.69
C VAL A 325 4.81 -22.36 10.95
N GLU A 326 6.06 -22.69 10.67
CA GLU A 326 6.62 -24.04 10.89
C GLU A 326 6.73 -24.38 12.38
N THR A 327 7.01 -23.37 13.22
CA THR A 327 7.06 -23.52 14.69
C THR A 327 5.68 -23.44 15.36
N LYS A 328 4.59 -23.25 14.60
CA LYS A 328 3.21 -23.13 15.09
C LYS A 328 2.93 -21.94 16.01
N LEU A 329 3.73 -20.88 15.91
CA LEU A 329 3.44 -19.58 16.53
C LEU A 329 2.47 -18.74 15.70
N ALA A 330 2.27 -19.07 14.42
CA ALA A 330 1.25 -18.53 13.55
C ALA A 330 0.56 -19.65 12.77
N THR A 331 -0.71 -19.43 12.42
CA THR A 331 -1.49 -20.39 11.64
C THR A 331 -1.05 -20.39 10.17
N ARG A 332 -1.02 -21.55 9.52
CA ARG A 332 -0.80 -21.64 8.07
C ARG A 332 -1.95 -20.94 7.33
N PRO A 333 -1.69 -20.13 6.29
CA PRO A 333 -2.74 -19.37 5.63
C PRO A 333 -3.62 -20.26 4.76
N ASP A 334 -4.90 -19.91 4.71
CA ASP A 334 -5.87 -20.41 3.73
C ASP A 334 -5.78 -19.67 2.40
N LEU A 335 -5.39 -18.40 2.46
CA LEU A 335 -5.17 -17.54 1.30
C LEU A 335 -3.97 -16.64 1.58
N VAL A 336 -3.09 -16.51 0.59
CA VAL A 336 -2.02 -15.51 0.58
C VAL A 336 -2.42 -14.39 -0.39
N VAL A 337 -2.27 -13.14 0.02
CA VAL A 337 -2.55 -11.98 -0.84
C VAL A 337 -1.34 -11.05 -0.88
N GLY A 338 -0.88 -10.67 -2.07
CA GLY A 338 0.14 -9.63 -2.23
C GLY A 338 -0.46 -8.45 -2.97
N PHE A 339 -0.60 -7.33 -2.29
CA PHE A 339 -0.99 -6.08 -2.93
C PHE A 339 0.25 -5.45 -3.57
N HIS A 340 0.29 -5.48 -4.91
CA HIS A 340 1.35 -4.84 -5.70
C HIS A 340 2.77 -5.27 -5.30
N PRO A 341 3.08 -6.58 -5.32
CA PRO A 341 4.32 -7.10 -4.76
C PRO A 341 5.59 -6.57 -5.46
N GLY A 342 5.46 -6.03 -6.67
CA GLY A 342 6.53 -5.24 -7.30
C GLY A 342 7.78 -6.03 -7.74
N PHE A 343 7.79 -7.36 -7.59
CA PHE A 343 8.94 -8.21 -7.98
C PHE A 343 9.33 -8.10 -9.46
N HIS A 344 8.44 -7.62 -10.33
CA HIS A 344 8.73 -7.38 -11.75
C HIS A 344 9.45 -6.05 -12.02
N ALA A 345 9.52 -5.14 -11.05
CA ALA A 345 9.94 -3.76 -11.28
C ALA A 345 11.45 -3.63 -11.52
N CYS A 346 12.28 -4.45 -10.83
CA CYS A 346 13.72 -4.52 -11.07
C CYS A 346 14.31 -5.86 -10.56
N PRO A 347 15.51 -6.25 -11.03
CA PRO A 347 16.17 -7.49 -10.62
C PRO A 347 16.41 -7.61 -9.11
N ASP A 348 16.73 -6.51 -8.43
CA ASP A 348 16.98 -6.51 -7.00
C ASP A 348 15.70 -6.89 -6.22
N LEU A 349 14.56 -6.29 -6.59
CA LEU A 349 13.26 -6.64 -5.98
C LEU A 349 12.88 -8.09 -6.28
N LEU A 350 13.14 -8.58 -7.50
CA LEU A 350 12.93 -9.99 -7.82
C LEU A 350 13.78 -10.89 -6.92
N ALA A 351 15.06 -10.57 -6.72
CA ALA A 351 15.95 -11.35 -5.87
C ALA A 351 15.46 -11.42 -4.42
N GLY A 352 14.93 -10.31 -3.88
CA GLY A 352 14.34 -10.28 -2.54
C GLY A 352 13.03 -11.09 -2.42
N TRP A 353 12.23 -11.14 -3.49
CA TRP A 353 10.98 -11.90 -3.54
C TRP A 353 11.15 -13.37 -3.89
N LEU A 354 12.24 -13.76 -4.55
CA LEU A 354 12.43 -15.11 -5.08
C LEU A 354 12.24 -16.21 -4.02
N PRO A 355 12.82 -16.13 -2.81
CA PRO A 355 12.60 -17.16 -1.79
C PRO A 355 11.11 -17.26 -1.38
N THR A 356 10.41 -16.12 -1.30
CA THR A 356 8.98 -16.10 -1.02
C THR A 356 8.18 -16.72 -2.17
N LEU A 357 8.46 -16.38 -3.43
CA LEU A 357 7.75 -16.96 -4.58
C LEU A 357 7.94 -18.47 -4.68
N LEU A 358 9.17 -18.97 -4.45
CA LEU A 358 9.46 -20.41 -4.41
C LEU A 358 8.71 -21.10 -3.27
N LEU A 359 8.71 -20.50 -2.06
CA LEU A 359 7.94 -21.02 -0.93
C LEU A 359 6.45 -21.13 -1.24
N LEU A 360 5.84 -20.08 -1.79
CA LEU A 360 4.41 -20.08 -2.14
C LEU A 360 4.09 -21.19 -3.16
N ARG A 361 4.99 -21.40 -4.13
CA ARG A 361 4.88 -22.46 -5.14
C ARG A 361 5.02 -23.85 -4.53
N ASP A 362 6.07 -24.09 -3.77
CA ASP A 362 6.45 -25.42 -3.29
C ASP A 362 5.47 -25.93 -2.23
N TYR A 363 4.96 -25.02 -1.38
CA TYR A 363 3.91 -25.34 -0.41
C TYR A 363 2.49 -25.34 -0.98
N ARG A 364 2.31 -25.10 -2.28
CA ARG A 364 1.01 -25.12 -2.98
C ARG A 364 -0.06 -24.25 -2.33
N LEU A 365 0.32 -23.04 -1.93
CA LEU A 365 -0.62 -22.11 -1.29
C LEU A 365 -1.54 -21.46 -2.35
N PRO A 366 -2.82 -21.21 -2.02
CA PRO A 366 -3.67 -20.32 -2.81
C PRO A 366 -3.15 -18.89 -2.69
N VAL A 367 -2.82 -18.25 -3.81
CA VAL A 367 -2.23 -16.90 -3.82
C VAL A 367 -3.01 -15.99 -4.76
N LEU A 368 -3.27 -14.77 -4.31
CA LEU A 368 -3.81 -13.68 -5.12
C LEU A 368 -2.86 -12.49 -5.10
N PHE A 369 -2.27 -12.14 -6.24
CA PHE A 369 -1.52 -10.90 -6.40
C PHE A 369 -2.35 -9.85 -7.11
N THR A 370 -2.13 -8.57 -6.80
CA THR A 370 -2.65 -7.46 -7.60
C THR A 370 -1.55 -6.58 -8.16
N VAL A 371 -1.84 -5.92 -9.28
CA VAL A 371 -0.90 -5.02 -9.98
C VAL A 371 -1.61 -3.77 -10.50
N TYR A 372 -0.86 -2.70 -10.78
CA TYR A 372 -1.42 -1.39 -11.13
C TYR A 372 -1.82 -1.27 -12.61
N SER A 373 -1.26 -2.11 -13.48
CA SER A 373 -1.48 -1.99 -14.93
C SER A 373 -1.34 -3.30 -15.68
N GLU A 374 -1.83 -3.32 -16.91
CA GLU A 374 -1.66 -4.45 -17.84
C GLU A 374 -0.17 -4.71 -18.17
N GLN A 375 0.68 -3.68 -18.14
CA GLN A 375 2.11 -3.84 -18.37
C GLN A 375 2.78 -4.60 -17.22
N GLU A 376 2.44 -4.24 -15.97
CA GLU A 376 2.91 -4.93 -14.77
C GLU A 376 2.37 -6.36 -14.69
N LEU A 377 1.12 -6.57 -15.12
CA LEU A 377 0.50 -7.88 -15.23
C LEU A 377 1.32 -8.80 -16.15
N LYS A 378 1.62 -8.35 -17.37
CA LYS A 378 2.40 -9.11 -18.35
C LYS A 378 3.80 -9.44 -17.83
N ALA A 379 4.49 -8.47 -17.25
CA ALA A 379 5.83 -8.66 -16.70
C ALA A 379 5.82 -9.62 -15.50
N SER A 380 4.82 -9.53 -14.61
CA SER A 380 4.68 -10.43 -13.46
C SER A 380 4.36 -11.86 -13.90
N LEU A 381 3.45 -12.04 -14.87
CA LEU A 381 3.10 -13.36 -15.41
C LEU A 381 4.31 -14.05 -16.04
N GLN A 382 5.15 -13.31 -16.77
CA GLN A 382 6.36 -13.89 -17.36
C GLN A 382 7.26 -14.52 -16.29
N ILE A 383 7.55 -13.79 -15.21
CA ILE A 383 8.37 -14.29 -14.09
C ILE A 383 7.71 -15.51 -13.44
N LEU A 384 6.41 -15.43 -13.18
CA LEU A 384 5.67 -16.51 -12.52
C LEU A 384 5.65 -17.81 -13.35
N VAL A 385 5.54 -17.70 -14.68
CA VAL A 385 5.63 -18.83 -15.60
C VAL A 385 7.04 -19.40 -15.65
N GLU A 386 8.08 -18.55 -15.69
CA GLU A 386 9.48 -18.98 -15.61
C GLU A 386 9.80 -19.70 -14.30
N LEU A 387 9.08 -19.38 -13.21
CA LEU A 387 9.15 -20.08 -11.92
C LEU A 387 8.27 -21.32 -11.84
N GLU A 388 7.60 -21.72 -12.92
CA GLU A 388 6.70 -22.90 -12.98
C GLU A 388 5.56 -22.83 -11.94
N THR A 389 5.05 -21.63 -11.65
CA THR A 389 3.83 -21.49 -10.83
C THR A 389 2.57 -21.78 -11.66
N HIS A 390 1.60 -22.45 -11.04
CA HIS A 390 0.34 -22.78 -11.72
C HIS A 390 -0.62 -21.58 -11.67
N ILE A 391 -0.75 -20.88 -12.80
CA ILE A 391 -1.66 -19.74 -12.93
C ILE A 391 -3.10 -20.24 -13.10
N VAL A 392 -3.92 -20.04 -12.06
CA VAL A 392 -5.34 -20.41 -12.03
C VAL A 392 -6.19 -19.41 -12.82
N GLY A 393 -5.77 -18.14 -12.84
CA GLY A 393 -6.42 -17.12 -13.66
C GLY A 393 -5.86 -15.73 -13.45
N TYR A 394 -6.17 -14.82 -14.35
CA TYR A 394 -5.85 -13.41 -14.21
C TYR A 394 -6.87 -12.58 -14.99
N ALA A 395 -7.24 -11.43 -14.46
CA ALA A 395 -8.17 -10.51 -15.12
C ALA A 395 -8.06 -9.10 -14.53
N SER A 396 -8.81 -8.16 -15.12
CA SER A 396 -9.11 -6.91 -14.43
C SER A 396 -9.87 -7.20 -13.12
N ASN A 397 -9.50 -6.52 -12.05
CA ASN A 397 -10.15 -6.69 -10.76
C ASN A 397 -11.46 -5.87 -10.73
N PRO A 398 -12.62 -6.50 -10.51
CA PRO A 398 -13.89 -5.78 -10.42
C PRO A 398 -13.96 -4.76 -9.27
N PHE A 399 -13.07 -4.91 -8.28
CA PHE A 399 -12.93 -4.04 -7.13
C PHE A 399 -11.64 -3.22 -7.16
N ALA A 400 -11.06 -2.98 -8.35
CA ALA A 400 -9.97 -2.02 -8.53
C ALA A 400 -10.40 -0.62 -8.08
N SER A 401 -9.53 0.12 -7.40
CA SER A 401 -9.82 1.48 -6.95
C SER A 401 -10.23 2.37 -8.14
N LEU A 402 -11.26 3.19 -7.97
CA LEU A 402 -11.67 4.19 -8.95
C LEU A 402 -10.85 5.49 -8.84
N ARG A 403 -10.03 5.62 -7.78
CA ARG A 403 -9.16 6.77 -7.55
C ARG A 403 -7.98 6.74 -8.54
N PRO A 404 -7.81 7.76 -9.40
CA PRO A 404 -6.63 7.85 -10.23
C PRO A 404 -5.42 8.27 -9.41
N GLU A 405 -4.32 7.56 -9.57
CA GLU A 405 -3.04 7.88 -8.97
C GLU A 405 -2.03 8.32 -10.02
N GLN A 406 -1.26 9.35 -9.69
CA GLN A 406 -0.26 9.90 -10.58
C GLN A 406 1.14 9.57 -10.05
N VAL A 407 2.03 9.12 -10.94
CA VAL A 407 3.46 9.11 -10.64
C VAL A 407 3.92 10.55 -10.42
N TYR A 408 4.11 10.89 -9.15
CA TYR A 408 4.34 12.23 -8.65
C TYR A 408 5.41 13.02 -9.42
N SER A 409 6.58 12.42 -9.63
CA SER A 409 7.72 13.04 -10.33
C SER A 409 7.60 13.00 -11.86
N SER A 410 6.63 12.26 -12.40
CA SER A 410 6.40 12.09 -13.83
C SER A 410 4.92 12.31 -14.20
N PRO A 411 4.41 13.53 -14.00
CA PRO A 411 2.98 13.81 -14.08
C PRO A 411 2.36 13.69 -15.49
N ASN A 412 3.18 13.46 -16.52
CA ASN A 412 2.77 13.26 -17.92
C ASN A 412 2.58 11.78 -18.28
N LYS A 413 2.66 10.86 -17.31
CA LYS A 413 2.27 9.46 -17.51
C LYS A 413 0.76 9.28 -17.33
N PRO A 414 0.15 8.27 -17.97
CA PRO A 414 -1.21 7.86 -17.64
C PRO A 414 -1.33 7.57 -16.13
N PRO A 415 -2.39 8.08 -15.46
CA PRO A 415 -2.68 7.68 -14.09
C PRO A 415 -2.93 6.17 -13.99
N VAL A 416 -2.48 5.58 -12.89
CA VAL A 416 -2.71 4.18 -12.53
C VAL A 416 -3.84 4.08 -11.50
N TYR A 417 -4.27 2.86 -11.21
CA TYR A 417 -5.38 2.58 -10.29
C TYR A 417 -4.97 1.42 -9.39
N CYS A 418 -5.13 1.59 -8.08
CA CYS A 418 -4.88 0.54 -7.10
C CYS A 418 -5.64 -0.75 -7.44
N SER A 419 -4.95 -1.86 -7.28
CA SER A 419 -5.39 -3.23 -7.53
C SER A 419 -6.12 -3.43 -8.87
N SER A 420 -5.67 -2.76 -9.94
CA SER A 420 -6.28 -2.76 -11.28
C SER A 420 -6.51 -4.15 -11.87
N HIS A 421 -5.54 -5.05 -11.71
CA HIS A 421 -5.62 -6.44 -12.18
C HIS A 421 -5.24 -7.38 -11.05
N TYR A 422 -5.70 -8.63 -11.13
CA TYR A 422 -5.27 -9.69 -10.25
C TYR A 422 -4.62 -10.85 -11.02
N ILE A 423 -3.77 -11.59 -10.32
CA ILE A 423 -3.22 -12.88 -10.73
C ILE A 423 -3.54 -13.86 -9.60
N ALA A 424 -4.35 -14.88 -9.90
CA ALA A 424 -4.63 -15.99 -9.03
C ALA A 424 -3.74 -17.16 -9.43
N LEU A 425 -3.00 -17.70 -8.47
CA LEU A 425 -2.14 -18.86 -8.68
C LEU A 425 -2.28 -19.86 -7.53
N LEU A 426 -2.06 -21.11 -7.88
CA LEU A 426 -1.85 -22.21 -6.96
C LEU A 426 -0.40 -22.68 -7.17
N GLY A 427 0.22 -23.35 -6.21
CA GLY A 427 1.56 -23.90 -6.46
C GLY A 427 1.58 -24.96 -7.56
N ALA A 428 2.76 -25.52 -7.83
CA ALA A 428 3.00 -26.34 -9.03
C ALA A 428 1.93 -27.42 -9.25
N GLU A 429 1.51 -27.58 -10.52
CA GLU A 429 0.69 -28.74 -10.93
C GLU A 429 1.37 -30.01 -10.45
N ALA A 430 0.61 -30.94 -9.90
CA ALA A 430 1.11 -32.30 -9.72
C ALA A 430 1.40 -32.84 -11.13
N GLY A 431 2.69 -32.86 -11.52
CA GLY A 431 3.11 -33.69 -12.62
C GLY A 431 2.59 -35.11 -12.37
N LEU A 432 1.98 -35.69 -13.39
CA LEU A 432 1.70 -37.11 -13.49
C LEU A 432 2.98 -37.87 -13.11
N GLY A 433 3.10 -38.34 -11.87
CA GLY A 433 4.34 -38.93 -11.35
C GLY A 433 4.58 -38.87 -9.84
N ALA A 434 3.70 -38.26 -9.04
CA ALA A 434 3.65 -38.59 -7.62
C ALA A 434 2.81 -39.86 -7.44
N GLU A 435 3.33 -40.97 -7.95
CA GLU A 435 2.95 -42.29 -7.42
C GLU A 435 3.33 -42.32 -5.94
N GLU A 436 2.45 -42.95 -5.19
CA GLU A 436 2.55 -43.24 -3.77
C GLU A 436 3.96 -43.72 -3.44
N LEU A 437 4.70 -42.94 -2.64
CA LEU A 437 5.69 -43.55 -1.78
C LEU A 437 4.90 -44.13 -0.61
N GLU A 438 4.46 -45.36 -0.85
CA GLU A 438 3.96 -46.30 0.14
C GLU A 438 4.85 -46.27 1.38
N ASP A 439 4.19 -46.29 2.54
CA ASP A 439 4.76 -46.80 3.77
C ASP A 439 5.45 -48.14 3.48
N ASP A 440 6.74 -48.24 3.78
CA ASP A 440 7.35 -49.52 4.15
C ASP A 440 8.56 -49.28 5.09
N ASP A 441 8.42 -49.89 6.27
CA ASP A 441 9.32 -50.15 7.40
C ASP A 441 9.76 -49.03 8.36
#